data_AF-A0A6C0U4V5-F1
#
_entry.id   AF-A0A6C0U4V5-F1
#
_cell.length_a   1.000
_cell.length_b   1.000
_cell.length_c   1.000
_cell.angle_alpha   90.00
_cell.angle_beta   90.00
_cell.angle_gamma   90.00
#
_symmetry.space_group_name_H-M   'P 1'
#
loop_
_entity.id
_entity.type
_entity.pdbx_description
1 polymer ?
#
loop_
_entity_poly.entity_id
_entity_poly.type
_entity_poly.pdbx_seq_one_letter_code
_entity_poly.pdbx_strand_id
1 'polypeptide(L)' 'MEKRTARLTVLVDPQKKAAFEKLCDEEDVTPSQKIRQFMRDYIEQALGADWKEQVFNKNKEG' A
#
# COMPACT_ATOMS: atom_id res chain seq x y z
N MET A 1 19.67 -10.29 4.35
CA MET A 1 18.69 -9.24 4.03
C MET A 1 17.52 -9.40 4.97
N GLU A 2 17.35 -8.49 5.92
CA GLU A 2 16.20 -8.53 6.85
C GLU A 2 14.89 -8.53 6.04
N LYS A 3 13.93 -9.37 6.44
CA LYS A 3 12.64 -9.55 5.79
C LYS A 3 11.75 -8.32 6.00
N ARG A 4 12.05 -7.19 5.35
CA ARG A 4 11.25 -5.95 5.41
C ARG A 4 9.97 -6.00 4.57
N THR A 5 9.66 -7.14 3.95
CA THR A 5 8.48 -7.32 3.11
C THR A 5 7.50 -8.29 3.76
N ALA A 6 6.31 -7.80 4.10
CA ALA A 6 5.17 -8.60 4.49
C ALA A 6 4.20 -8.77 3.33
N ARG A 7 3.47 -9.90 3.28
CA ARG A 7 2.42 -10.15 2.28
C ARG A 7 1.07 -9.72 2.84
N LEU A 8 0.35 -8.89 2.10
CA LEU A 8 -1.05 -8.53 2.37
C LEU A 8 -1.95 -9.28 1.38
N THR A 9 -2.88 -10.10 1.89
CA THR A 9 -3.90 -10.79 1.08
C THR A 9 -5.25 -10.19 1.41
N VAL A 10 -5.99 -9.76 0.39
CA VAL A 10 -7.32 -9.17 0.53
C VAL A 10 -8.28 -9.90 -0.40
N LEU A 11 -9.45 -10.28 0.11
CA LEU A 11 -10.53 -10.78 -0.72
C LEU A 11 -11.31 -9.59 -1.28
N VAL A 12 -11.50 -9.58 -2.60
CA VAL A 12 -12.24 -8.54 -3.32
C VAL A 12 -13.23 -9.20 -4.26
N ASP A 13 -14.34 -8.51 -4.51
CA ASP A 13 -15.30 -8.92 -5.52
C ASP A 13 -14.62 -9.00 -6.91
N PRO A 14 -14.90 -10.04 -7.73
CA PRO A 14 -14.24 -10.22 -9.01
C PRO A 14 -14.51 -9.10 -10.02
N GLN A 15 -15.70 -8.48 -10.00
CA GLN A 15 -16.02 -7.38 -10.91
C GLN A 15 -15.23 -6.12 -10.52
N LYS A 16 -15.13 -5.84 -9.21
CA LYS A 16 -14.30 -4.75 -8.71
C LYS A 16 -12.82 -4.95 -9.04
N LYS A 17 -12.33 -6.19 -8.91
CA LYS A 17 -10.95 -6.55 -9.27
C LYS A 17 -10.68 -6.26 -10.75
N ALA A 18 -11.55 -6.71 -11.65
CA ALA A 18 -11.40 -6.49 -13.08
C ALA A 18 -11.42 -4.99 -13.45
N ALA A 19 -12.33 -4.21 -12.86
CA ALA A 19 -12.38 -2.77 -13.07
C ALA A 19 -11.10 -2.08 -12.57
N PHE A 20 -10.60 -2.47 -11.40
CA PHE A 20 -9.36 -1.92 -10.86
C PHE A 20 -8.14 -2.27 -11.71
N GLU A 21 -8.04 -3.53 -12.18
CA GLU A 21 -6.96 -3.97 -13.06
C GLU A 21 -6.96 -3.20 -14.38
N LYS A 22 -8.13 -2.96 -14.98
CA LYS A 22 -8.26 -2.17 -16.20
C LYS A 22 -7.79 -0.72 -16.00
N LEU A 23 -8.21 -0.06 -14.91
CA LEU A 23 -7.77 1.31 -14.61
C LEU A 23 -6.25 1.38 -14.36
N CYS A 24 -5.68 0.35 -13.74
CA CYS A 24 -4.23 0.28 -13.54
C CYS A 24 -3.48 0.12 -14.88
N ASP A 25 -4.00 -0.70 -15.79
CA ASP A 25 -3.45 -0.90 -17.15
C ASP A 25 -3.47 0.39 -17.98
N GLU A 26 -4.57 1.16 -17.92
CA GLU A 26 -4.72 2.46 -18.59
C GLU A 26 -3.68 3.50 -18.11
N GLU A 27 -3.21 3.37 -16.86
CA GLU A 27 -2.20 4.25 -16.26
C GLU A 27 -0.77 3.69 -16.32
N ASP A 28 -0.55 2.54 -16.98
CA ASP A 28 0.74 1.82 -17.03
C ASP A 28 1.32 1.52 -15.63
N VAL A 29 0.46 1.08 -14.71
CA VAL A 29 0.83 0.66 -13.35
C VAL A 29 0.26 -0.70 -13.01
N THR A 30 0.92 -1.43 -12.13
CA THR A 30 0.39 -2.69 -11.60
C THR A 30 -0.57 -2.43 -10.43
N PRO A 31 -1.58 -3.30 -10.21
CA PRO A 31 -2.46 -3.22 -9.04
C PRO A 31 -1.70 -3.11 -7.72
N SER A 32 -0.59 -3.83 -7.59
CA SER A 32 0.25 -3.80 -6.38
C SER A 32 0.99 -2.49 -6.17
N GLN A 33 1.32 -1.74 -7.23
CA GLN A 33 1.89 -0.40 -7.12
C GLN A 33 0.82 0.60 -6.66
N LYS A 34 -0.37 0.53 -7.27
CA LYS A 34 -1.49 1.42 -6.93
C LYS A 34 -2.00 1.20 -5.49
N ILE A 35 -2.14 -0.05 -5.04
CA ILE A 35 -2.48 -0.36 -3.65
C ILE A 35 -1.42 0.18 -2.67
N ARG A 36 -0.13 0.06 -3.01
CA ARG A 36 0.95 0.64 -2.18
C ARG A 36 0.87 2.17 -2.11
N GLN A 37 0.48 2.83 -3.20
CA GLN A 37 0.21 4.27 -3.20
C GLN A 37 -0.95 4.62 -2.27
N PHE A 38 -2.09 3.95 -2.41
CA PHE A 38 -3.26 4.19 -1.55
C PHE A 38 -2.97 3.94 -0.07
N MET A 39 -2.18 2.91 0.26
CA MET A 39 -1.76 2.66 1.64
C MET A 39 -0.94 3.83 2.18
N ARG A 40 0.03 4.33 1.41
CA ARG A 40 0.84 5.49 1.80
C ARG A 40 -0.03 6.73 1.99
N ASP A 41 -0.89 7.03 1.02
CA ASP A 41 -1.74 8.23 1.06
C ASP A 41 -2.69 8.19 2.26
N TYR A 42 -3.27 7.02 2.54
CA TYR A 42 -4.13 6.83 3.70
C TYR A 42 -3.39 7.01 5.02
N ILE A 43 -2.18 6.45 5.15
CA ILE A 43 -1.35 6.60 6.35
C ILE A 43 -0.94 8.06 6.54
N GLU A 44 -0.52 8.73 5.47
CA GLU A 44 -0.11 10.14 5.49
C GLU A 44 -1.28 11.06 5.86
N GLN A 45 -2.47 10.82 5.29
CA GLN A 45 -3.68 11.55 5.65
C GLN A 45 -4.04 11.39 7.14
N ALA A 46 -3.83 10.19 7.71
CA ALA A 46 -4.17 9.90 9.10
C ALA A 46 -3.12 10.36 10.12
N LEU A 47 -1.83 10.27 9.78
CA LEU A 47 -0.70 10.49 10.71
C LEU A 47 0.12 11.76 10.42
N GLY A 48 -0.13 12.43 9.29
CA GLY A 48 0.63 13.59 8.82
C GLY A 48 1.85 13.22 7.96
N ALA A 49 2.53 14.24 7.42
CA ALA A 49 3.65 14.09 6.49
C ALA A 49 4.85 13.31 7.10
N ASP A 50 5.04 13.41 8.42
CA ASP A 50 6.15 12.77 9.16
C ASP A 50 5.83 11.33 9.60
N TRP A 51 4.80 10.70 9.03
CA TRP A 51 4.35 9.34 9.41
C TRP A 51 5.45 8.28 9.31
N LYS A 52 6.43 8.47 8.41
CA LYS A 52 7.52 7.52 8.21
C LYS A 52 8.35 7.35 9.48
N GLU A 53 8.63 8.44 10.20
CA GLU A 53 9.40 8.37 11.44
C GLU A 53 8.62 7.59 12.50
N GLN A 54 7.31 7.81 12.59
CA GLN A 54 6.45 7.13 13.55
C GLN A 54 6.33 5.62 13.26
N VAL A 55 6.27 5.22 11.99
CA VAL A 55 6.09 3.81 11.59
C VAL A 55 7.42 3.03 11.62
N PHE A 56 8.53 3.64 11.20
CA PHE A 56 9.81 2.94 11.10
C PHE A 56 10.68 3.03 12.36
N ASN A 57 10.57 4.10 13.17
CA ASN A 57 11.36 4.20 14.42
C ASN A 57 10.78 3.38 15.57
N LYS A 58 9.47 3.11 15.59
CA LYS A 58 8.84 2.26 16.62
C LYS A 58 9.35 0.81 16.61
N ASN A 59 9.91 0.35 15.49
CA ASN A 59 10.48 -1.00 15.35
C ASN A 59 11.92 -1.11 15.88
N LYS A 60 12.53 -0.05 16.41
CA LYS A 60 13.88 -0.08 17.00
C LYS A 60 13.90 -0.26 18.52
N GLU A 61 12.75 -0.26 19.20
CA GLU A 61 12.64 -0.35 20.66
C GLU A 61 12.10 -1.71 21.16
N GLY A 62 12.13 -2.75 20.32
CA GLY A 62 11.68 -4.11 20.66
C GLY A 62 12.75 -5.17 20.47
#